data_AF-A0A8E2W8C2-F1
#
_entry.id   AF-A0A8E2W8C2-F1
#
_cell.length_a   1.000
_cell.length_b   1.000
_cell.length_c   1.000
_cell.angle_alpha   90.00
_cell.angle_beta   90.00
_cell.angle_gamma   90.00
#
_symmetry.space_group_name_H-M   'P 1'
#
loop_
_entity.id
_entity.type
_entity.pdbx_description
1 polymer ?
#
loop_
_entity_poly.entity_id
_entity_poly.type
_entity_poly.pdbx_seq_one_letter_code
_entity_poly.pdbx_strand_id
1 'polypeptide(L)'
;MSIELAIVELSPPRLQFGGASTHTDPKIGLLSAGPFDLRFGSARKDNIHVGVIGPAQQVAAARRWLERCSGEIPILGEPSLLKKAFPGFKEAFHKRLVAPDASSIALSSDSHDELARALQGDAYQAFQRVVDLYADAHLRLASRDLNRPDIVLMCIPDDIFNKVSSVERKATESERKRAKEIRRARPSNQLDLFDTLDEVEQTPEDFLRRDLRLALKARALRSRLPIQLVTEVLLSDTARNQDPATRAWNFAVGLYYKAGGVPWRLPPTGPETCFVGISFHHFRTTRRAIVRSSLAQAFSSDGEGFAIRGEGVPVEPEQGRNVHLSEQQAFELTQNVLAEYELRTGGAPLRVVLHKTSYFDPAEQTGFAAALKNTPIVSMVTLVPSLFRLLRYGAYPPKVGTVCTVNNDRSFLFTSGFMPELGTYPGPHVPQPFEVRCLGAENAVAAAQDVLNLTRMNWNTADIRGKWPVSLSFARRVGGILDEYGDDDLAETSFRYFV
;
A
#
# COMPACT_ATOMS: atom_id res chain seq x y z
N MET A 1 -39.23 9.33 -16.82
CA MET A 1 -38.92 8.87 -15.45
C MET A 1 -38.21 10.00 -14.75
N SER A 2 -38.70 10.46 -13.60
CA SER A 2 -37.97 11.39 -12.74
C SER A 2 -36.82 10.65 -12.07
N ILE A 3 -35.61 11.21 -12.14
CA ILE A 3 -34.46 10.70 -11.37
C ILE A 3 -34.59 11.26 -9.96
N GLU A 4 -34.66 10.38 -8.96
CA GLU A 4 -34.65 10.78 -7.55
C GLU A 4 -33.22 10.74 -7.03
N LEU A 5 -32.78 11.82 -6.38
CA LEU A 5 -31.46 11.94 -5.79
C LEU A 5 -31.58 12.18 -4.29
N ALA A 6 -31.02 11.28 -3.49
CA ALA A 6 -30.82 11.47 -2.06
C ALA A 6 -29.34 11.76 -1.78
N ILE A 7 -29.05 12.84 -1.05
CA ILE A 7 -27.67 13.25 -0.74
C ILE A 7 -27.47 13.20 0.77
N VAL A 8 -26.42 12.50 1.20
CA VAL A 8 -26.00 12.42 2.60
C VAL A 8 -24.54 12.84 2.71
N GLU A 9 -24.21 13.67 3.69
CA GLU A 9 -22.83 13.96 4.05
C GLU A 9 -22.40 13.06 5.21
N LEU A 10 -21.36 12.25 4.97
CA LEU A 10 -20.76 11.41 5.99
C LEU A 10 -19.90 12.23 6.95
N SER A 11 -19.69 11.67 8.14
CA SER A 11 -18.75 12.25 9.11
C SER A 11 -17.32 12.07 8.61
N PRO A 12 -16.48 13.12 8.66
CA PRO A 12 -15.09 12.99 8.25
C PRO A 12 -14.36 11.99 9.17
N PRO A 13 -13.48 11.12 8.64
CA PRO A 13 -12.78 10.14 9.46
C PRO A 13 -11.99 10.81 10.58
N ARG A 14 -12.24 10.37 11.82
CA ARG A 14 -11.50 10.81 13.00
C ARG A 14 -10.42 9.77 13.29
N LEU A 15 -9.18 10.21 13.45
CA LEU A 15 -8.05 9.36 13.81
C LEU A 15 -7.74 9.51 15.31
N GLN A 16 -7.43 8.40 15.96
CA GLN A 16 -7.02 8.31 17.36
C GLN A 16 -5.50 8.21 17.47
N PHE A 17 -4.96 8.96 18.43
CA PHE A 17 -3.54 9.14 18.70
C PHE A 17 -3.19 8.73 20.14
N GLY A 18 -1.97 9.01 20.59
CA GLY A 18 -1.51 8.67 21.94
C GLY A 18 -2.33 9.38 23.03
N GLY A 19 -2.54 10.67 22.86
CA GLY A 19 -3.36 11.51 23.75
C GLY A 19 -4.87 11.31 23.63
N ALA A 20 -5.65 12.09 24.39
CA ALA A 20 -7.10 11.99 24.47
C ALA A 20 -7.86 12.57 23.26
N SER A 21 -7.19 13.36 22.40
CA SER A 21 -7.83 14.00 21.25
C SER A 21 -7.88 13.10 20.02
N THR A 22 -8.85 13.40 19.14
CA THR A 22 -8.95 12.79 17.80
C THR A 22 -8.89 13.89 16.76
N HIS A 23 -8.25 13.60 15.62
CA HIS A 23 -8.03 14.58 14.55
C HIS A 23 -8.30 13.95 13.17
N THR A 24 -8.75 14.76 12.22
CA THR A 24 -8.91 14.33 10.81
C THR A 24 -7.59 14.38 10.05
N ASP A 25 -6.70 15.29 10.42
CA ASP A 25 -5.36 15.44 9.84
C ASP A 25 -4.30 14.71 10.71
N PRO A 26 -3.63 13.66 10.19
CA PRO A 26 -2.53 12.96 10.87
C PRO A 26 -1.39 13.87 11.34
N LYS A 27 -1.03 14.91 10.59
CA LYS A 27 0.07 15.81 10.98
C LYS A 27 -0.29 16.60 12.24
N ILE A 28 -1.53 17.08 12.32
CA ILE A 28 -2.04 17.80 13.49
C ILE A 28 -2.17 16.85 14.68
N GLY A 29 -2.68 15.64 14.45
CA GLY A 29 -2.85 14.64 15.50
C GLY A 29 -1.51 14.18 16.09
N LEU A 30 -0.51 13.88 15.26
CA LEU A 30 0.82 13.51 15.73
C LEU A 30 1.49 14.64 16.52
N LEU A 31 1.38 15.89 16.06
CA LEU A 31 1.99 17.02 16.76
C LEU A 31 1.33 17.30 18.12
N SER A 32 0.00 17.16 18.21
CA SER A 32 -0.76 17.52 19.42
C SER A 32 -0.87 16.39 20.44
N ALA A 33 -0.91 15.14 19.99
CA ALA A 33 -1.22 13.98 20.82
C ALA A 33 -0.20 12.84 20.71
N GLY A 34 0.82 12.96 19.85
CA GLY A 34 1.83 11.93 19.63
C GLY A 34 1.29 10.66 18.96
N PRO A 35 2.13 9.65 18.70
CA PRO A 35 1.71 8.41 18.06
C PRO A 35 0.84 7.57 18.99
N PHE A 36 -0.07 6.77 18.40
CA PHE A 36 -1.01 5.93 19.15
C PHE A 36 -0.32 4.98 20.14
N ASP A 37 0.81 4.40 19.75
CA ASP A 37 1.57 3.46 20.59
C ASP A 37 2.16 4.06 21.89
N LEU A 38 2.05 5.38 22.12
CA LEU A 38 2.31 5.97 23.44
C LEU A 38 1.42 5.35 24.53
N ARG A 39 0.25 4.86 24.15
CA ARG A 39 -0.68 4.16 25.07
C ARG A 39 -0.13 2.82 25.56
N PHE A 40 0.89 2.26 24.91
CA PHE A 40 1.51 0.99 25.30
C PHE A 40 2.55 1.15 26.44
N GLY A 41 2.82 2.38 26.88
CA GLY A 41 3.67 2.65 28.04
C GLY A 41 5.12 2.16 27.87
N SER A 42 5.65 1.48 28.89
CA SER A 42 7.06 1.09 28.99
C SER A 42 7.51 0.03 27.97
N ALA A 43 6.59 -0.63 27.25
CA ALA A 43 6.93 -1.57 26.18
C ALA A 43 7.57 -0.87 24.96
N ARG A 44 7.48 0.46 24.91
CA ARG A 44 7.90 1.27 23.79
C ARG A 44 9.39 1.60 23.86
N LYS A 45 10.14 1.23 22.82
CA LYS A 45 11.56 1.63 22.67
C LYS A 45 11.69 3.16 22.53
N ASP A 46 12.74 3.75 23.10
CA ASP A 46 13.03 5.19 22.95
C ASP A 46 13.71 5.54 21.62
N ASN A 47 14.39 4.58 21.02
CA ASN A 47 15.19 4.78 19.81
C ASN A 47 14.73 3.84 18.70
N ILE A 48 14.81 4.32 17.46
CA ILE A 48 14.73 3.51 16.24
C ILE A 48 16.15 3.45 15.66
N HIS A 49 16.70 2.23 15.61
CA HIS A 49 18.01 2.01 15.00
C HIS A 49 17.85 1.85 13.50
N VAL A 50 18.49 2.73 12.75
CA VAL A 50 18.39 2.78 11.29
C VAL A 50 19.72 2.34 10.69
N GLY A 51 19.69 1.26 9.92
CA GLY A 51 20.81 0.87 9.06
C GLY A 51 20.75 1.59 7.72
N VAL A 52 21.89 1.78 7.06
CA VAL A 52 21.97 2.47 5.76
C VAL A 52 22.85 1.70 4.80
N ILE A 53 22.35 1.38 3.61
CA ILE A 53 23.08 0.65 2.57
C ILE A 53 23.02 1.45 1.28
N GLY A 54 24.16 1.62 0.62
CA GLY A 54 24.28 2.28 -0.69
C GLY A 54 25.70 2.79 -0.92
N PRO A 55 25.96 3.57 -1.98
CA PRO A 55 27.27 4.18 -2.19
C PRO A 55 27.67 5.10 -1.04
N ALA A 56 28.98 5.23 -0.79
CA ALA A 56 29.50 6.00 0.34
C ALA A 56 28.94 7.44 0.42
N GLN A 57 28.86 8.13 -0.72
CA GLN A 57 28.30 9.48 -0.80
C GLN A 57 26.82 9.52 -0.40
N GLN A 58 26.03 8.54 -0.84
CA GLN A 58 24.61 8.47 -0.53
C GLN A 58 24.33 8.01 0.89
N VAL A 59 25.15 7.10 1.44
CA VAL A 59 25.12 6.74 2.86
C VAL A 59 25.33 7.99 3.71
N ALA A 60 26.35 8.78 3.39
CA ALA A 60 26.59 10.05 4.09
C ALA A 60 25.42 11.04 3.94
N ALA A 61 24.83 11.13 2.74
CA ALA A 61 23.67 12.00 2.49
C ALA A 61 22.40 11.55 3.24
N ALA A 62 22.11 10.26 3.28
CA ALA A 62 20.99 9.70 4.03
C ALA A 62 21.15 9.88 5.53
N ARG A 63 22.38 9.78 6.06
CA ARG A 63 22.65 10.09 7.47
C ARG A 63 22.45 11.56 7.79
N ARG A 64 22.90 12.48 6.92
CA ARG A 64 22.59 13.91 7.06
C ARG A 64 21.08 14.19 7.00
N TRP A 65 20.35 13.46 6.16
CA TRP A 65 18.89 13.57 6.09
C TRP A 65 18.21 13.09 7.39
N LEU A 66 18.65 11.94 7.94
CA LEU A 66 18.16 11.46 9.24
C LEU A 66 18.43 12.48 10.35
N GLU A 67 19.64 13.06 10.39
CA GLU A 67 19.99 14.11 11.35
C GLU A 67 19.13 15.37 11.17
N ARG A 68 18.89 15.79 9.92
CA ARG A 68 17.99 16.90 9.63
C ARG A 68 16.56 16.61 10.10
N CYS A 69 16.07 15.39 9.95
CA CYS A 69 14.79 14.96 10.49
C CYS A 69 14.75 14.88 12.02
N SER A 70 15.88 14.93 12.73
CA SER A 70 15.89 15.05 14.19
C SER A 70 15.48 16.44 14.67
N GLY A 71 15.57 17.47 13.82
CA GLY A 71 15.16 18.84 14.12
C GLY A 71 14.00 19.35 13.27
N GLU A 72 13.61 20.60 13.50
CA GLU A 72 12.56 21.24 12.72
C GLU A 72 12.98 21.46 11.26
N ILE A 73 12.10 21.10 10.32
CA ILE A 73 12.25 21.40 8.90
C ILE A 73 11.11 22.35 8.50
N PRO A 74 11.41 23.61 8.18
CA PRO A 74 10.41 24.59 7.81
C PRO A 74 9.83 24.31 6.43
N ILE A 75 8.68 24.89 6.14
CA ILE A 75 8.09 24.91 4.81
C ILE A 75 8.87 25.89 3.93
N LEU A 76 9.18 25.50 2.71
CA LEU A 76 9.69 26.41 1.69
C LEU A 76 8.54 26.94 0.80
N GLY A 77 8.52 28.26 0.61
CA GLY A 77 7.53 28.96 -0.22
C GLY A 77 6.26 29.38 0.52
N GLU A 78 5.16 29.55 -0.21
CA GLU A 78 3.90 30.05 0.37
C GLU A 78 3.28 29.04 1.36
N PRO A 79 2.88 29.51 2.56
CA PRO A 79 2.14 28.71 3.51
C PRO A 79 0.81 28.25 2.89
N SER A 80 0.49 26.97 3.02
CA SER A 80 -0.85 26.45 2.71
C SER A 80 -1.28 25.49 3.80
N LEU A 81 -2.58 25.24 3.93
CA LEU A 81 -3.09 24.29 4.94
C LEU A 81 -2.56 22.85 4.73
N LEU A 82 -2.13 22.52 3.51
CA LEU A 82 -1.50 21.26 3.12
C LEU A 82 -0.06 21.11 3.61
N LYS A 83 0.71 22.21 3.56
CA LYS A 83 2.12 22.23 3.94
C LYS A 83 2.20 22.61 5.42
N LYS A 84 2.83 21.75 6.21
CA LYS A 84 3.08 21.99 7.64
C LYS A 84 4.56 21.75 7.87
N ALA A 85 5.19 22.61 8.68
CA ALA A 85 6.56 22.39 9.12
C ALA A 85 6.64 21.00 9.77
N PHE A 86 7.76 20.32 9.58
CA PHE A 86 8.02 19.07 10.25
C PHE A 86 8.73 19.39 11.56
N PRO A 87 8.16 19.07 12.73
CA PRO A 87 8.67 19.56 14.03
C PRO A 87 9.97 18.87 14.47
N GLY A 88 10.40 17.81 13.78
CA GLY A 88 11.41 16.88 14.24
C GLY A 88 10.80 15.53 14.61
N PHE A 89 11.58 14.46 14.41
CA PHE A 89 11.10 13.10 14.58
C PHE A 89 10.77 12.79 16.04
N LYS A 90 11.56 13.31 16.99
CA LYS A 90 11.33 13.10 18.42
C LYS A 90 10.07 13.83 18.90
N GLU A 91 9.75 14.97 18.32
CA GLU A 91 8.64 15.82 18.71
C GLU A 91 7.34 15.26 18.13
N ALA A 92 7.34 14.78 16.89
CA ALA A 92 6.17 14.15 16.27
C ALA A 92 5.93 12.71 16.75
N PHE A 93 7.01 11.93 16.97
CA PHE A 93 6.92 10.49 17.21
C PHE A 93 7.51 10.06 18.54
N HIS A 94 7.95 10.94 19.43
CA HIS A 94 8.48 10.58 20.77
C HIS A 94 9.55 9.48 20.76
N LYS A 95 10.33 9.35 19.67
CA LYS A 95 11.47 8.43 19.54
C LYS A 95 12.63 9.17 18.89
N ARG A 96 13.86 8.72 19.09
CA ARG A 96 15.03 9.24 18.38
C ARG A 96 15.45 8.31 17.26
N LEU A 97 15.89 8.89 16.14
CA LEU A 97 16.53 8.16 15.05
C LEU A 97 18.01 7.98 15.40
N VAL A 98 18.50 6.75 15.34
CA VAL A 98 19.90 6.42 15.66
C VAL A 98 20.51 5.63 14.50
N ALA A 99 21.45 6.25 13.78
CA ALA A 99 22.12 5.66 12.63
C ALA A 99 23.66 5.70 12.81
N PRO A 100 24.21 4.80 13.64
CA PRO A 100 25.65 4.74 13.88
C PRO A 100 26.37 4.19 12.65
N ASP A 101 27.65 4.57 12.48
CA ASP A 101 28.50 4.15 11.36
C ASP A 101 28.53 2.63 11.22
N ALA A 102 28.60 1.91 12.34
CA ALA A 102 28.62 0.45 12.38
C ALA A 102 27.37 -0.19 11.75
N SER A 103 26.22 0.49 11.74
CA SER A 103 24.96 0.01 11.13
C SER A 103 24.83 0.40 9.65
N SER A 104 25.87 0.99 9.06
CA SER A 104 25.89 1.37 7.66
C SER A 104 26.85 0.48 6.87
N ILE A 105 26.50 0.18 5.62
CA ILE A 105 27.35 -0.54 4.67
C ILE A 105 27.47 0.31 3.41
N ALA A 106 28.67 0.83 3.18
CA ALA A 106 29.01 1.50 1.93
C ALA A 106 29.30 0.44 0.86
N LEU A 107 28.52 0.45 -0.22
CA LEU A 107 28.86 -0.26 -1.45
C LEU A 107 29.94 0.57 -2.15
N SER A 108 31.14 0.02 -2.32
CA SER A 108 32.35 0.78 -2.72
C SER A 108 32.17 1.54 -4.03
N SER A 109 32.66 2.78 -4.12
CA SER A 109 32.57 3.63 -5.32
C SER A 109 33.91 4.05 -5.95
N ASP A 110 35.08 3.52 -5.52
CA ASP A 110 36.37 3.86 -6.13
C ASP A 110 37.27 2.65 -6.47
N SER A 111 37.85 2.70 -7.68
CA SER A 111 38.78 1.80 -8.38
C SER A 111 38.44 0.30 -8.49
N HIS A 112 37.67 -0.27 -7.56
CA HIS A 112 37.06 -1.60 -7.62
C HIS A 112 35.56 -1.52 -7.38
N ASP A 113 34.87 -0.58 -8.04
CA ASP A 113 33.44 -0.33 -7.84
C ASP A 113 32.61 -1.59 -8.17
N GLU A 114 32.17 -2.30 -7.13
CA GLU A 114 31.28 -3.47 -7.21
C GLU A 114 29.96 -3.13 -7.88
N LEU A 115 29.49 -1.90 -7.70
CA LEU A 115 28.22 -1.41 -8.21
C LEU A 115 28.34 -1.07 -9.69
N ALA A 116 29.39 -0.35 -10.11
CA ALA A 116 29.68 -0.14 -11.52
C ALA A 116 29.88 -1.47 -12.26
N ARG A 117 30.59 -2.44 -11.66
CA ARG A 117 30.70 -3.80 -12.19
C ARG A 117 29.34 -4.51 -12.27
N ALA A 118 28.52 -4.38 -11.23
CA ALA A 118 27.16 -4.93 -11.23
C ALA A 118 26.33 -4.35 -12.38
N LEU A 119 26.52 -3.09 -12.75
CA LEU A 119 25.80 -2.43 -13.85
C LEU A 119 26.28 -2.80 -15.26
N GLN A 120 27.39 -3.52 -15.46
CA GLN A 120 27.92 -3.81 -16.80
C GLN A 120 27.05 -4.80 -17.61
N GLY A 121 27.11 -4.75 -18.94
CA GLY A 121 26.42 -5.72 -19.79
C GLY A 121 24.89 -5.54 -19.87
N ASP A 122 24.16 -6.64 -20.07
CA ASP A 122 22.71 -6.65 -20.28
C ASP A 122 21.95 -6.20 -19.02
N ALA A 123 20.89 -5.42 -19.23
CA ALA A 123 20.12 -4.80 -18.15
C ALA A 123 19.52 -5.82 -17.17
N TYR A 124 19.07 -6.98 -17.65
CA TYR A 124 18.51 -8.03 -16.79
C TYR A 124 19.57 -8.68 -15.90
N GLN A 125 20.76 -8.93 -16.44
CA GLN A 125 21.89 -9.44 -15.66
C GLN A 125 22.41 -8.40 -14.67
N ALA A 126 22.44 -7.12 -15.08
CA ALA A 126 22.78 -6.02 -14.21
C ALA A 126 21.80 -5.88 -13.04
N PHE A 127 20.50 -5.96 -13.33
CA PHE A 127 19.44 -5.98 -12.33
C PHE A 127 19.68 -7.07 -11.28
N GLN A 128 19.93 -8.31 -11.72
CA GLN A 128 20.12 -9.43 -10.81
C GLN A 128 21.32 -9.20 -9.88
N ARG A 129 22.46 -8.78 -10.44
CA ARG A 129 23.66 -8.47 -9.64
C ARG A 129 23.44 -7.32 -8.66
N VAL A 130 22.70 -6.28 -9.06
CA VAL A 130 22.35 -5.17 -8.15
C VAL A 130 21.47 -5.68 -7.02
N VAL A 131 20.41 -6.45 -7.32
CA VAL A 131 19.54 -7.04 -6.29
C VAL A 131 20.36 -7.88 -5.31
N ASP A 132 21.23 -8.75 -5.82
CA ASP A 132 22.06 -9.63 -5.00
C ASP A 132 23.03 -8.83 -4.12
N LEU A 133 23.70 -7.81 -4.66
CA LEU A 133 24.62 -6.95 -3.90
C LEU A 133 23.93 -6.25 -2.71
N TYR A 134 22.76 -5.65 -2.94
CA TYR A 134 21.99 -5.00 -1.87
C TYR A 134 21.39 -6.03 -0.90
N ALA A 135 20.94 -7.18 -1.39
CA ALA A 135 20.39 -8.25 -0.55
C ALA A 135 21.46 -8.85 0.36
N ASP A 136 22.68 -9.06 -0.12
CA ASP A 136 23.80 -9.58 0.66
C ASP A 136 24.25 -8.58 1.74
N ALA A 137 24.30 -7.29 1.39
CA ALA A 137 24.53 -6.24 2.39
C ALA A 137 23.42 -6.19 3.45
N HIS A 138 22.15 -6.32 3.03
CA HIS A 138 21.02 -6.35 3.95
C HIS A 138 21.05 -7.56 4.88
N LEU A 139 21.36 -8.74 4.33
CA LEU A 139 21.48 -9.98 5.10
C LEU A 139 22.58 -9.87 6.16
N ARG A 140 23.73 -9.26 5.84
CA ARG A 140 24.80 -8.98 6.81
C ARG A 140 24.38 -8.11 7.98
N LEU A 141 23.45 -7.16 7.78
CA LEU A 141 22.88 -6.37 8.89
C LEU A 141 21.80 -7.15 9.65
N ALA A 142 21.00 -7.94 8.92
CA ALA A 142 19.92 -8.73 9.50
C ALA A 142 20.41 -9.90 10.37
N SER A 143 21.57 -10.46 10.05
CA SER A 143 22.18 -11.60 10.75
C SER A 143 23.02 -11.23 11.98
N ARG A 144 23.01 -9.96 12.39
CA ARG A 144 23.73 -9.52 13.59
C ARG A 144 22.93 -9.86 14.84
N ASP A 145 23.57 -10.46 15.83
CA ASP A 145 22.96 -10.69 17.15
C ASP A 145 22.93 -9.41 17.99
N LEU A 146 24.01 -8.62 17.92
CA LEU A 146 24.16 -7.34 18.62
C LEU A 146 23.99 -6.18 17.62
N ASN A 147 23.28 -5.13 18.02
CA ASN A 147 23.07 -3.92 17.23
C ASN A 147 22.38 -4.15 15.87
N ARG A 148 21.52 -5.17 15.77
CA ARG A 148 20.61 -5.34 14.62
C ARG A 148 19.73 -4.09 14.48
N PRO A 149 19.70 -3.42 13.31
CA PRO A 149 18.83 -2.26 13.12
C PRO A 149 17.36 -2.68 13.14
N ASP A 150 16.47 -1.73 13.47
CA ASP A 150 15.02 -1.93 13.41
C ASP A 150 14.49 -1.79 11.96
N ILE A 151 15.18 -1.01 11.12
CA ILE A 151 14.88 -0.78 9.70
C ILE A 151 16.15 -0.43 8.92
N VAL A 152 16.20 -0.74 7.62
CA VAL A 152 17.31 -0.38 6.74
C VAL A 152 16.87 0.57 5.62
N LEU A 153 17.59 1.69 5.46
CA LEU A 153 17.49 2.55 4.29
C LEU A 153 18.36 1.98 3.17
N MET A 154 17.74 1.69 2.02
CA MET A 154 18.44 1.30 0.79
C MET A 154 18.52 2.51 -0.13
N CYS A 155 19.68 3.16 -0.14
CA CYS A 155 19.97 4.32 -0.97
C CYS A 155 20.29 3.85 -2.39
N ILE A 156 19.41 4.16 -3.33
CA ILE A 156 19.54 3.79 -4.74
C ILE A 156 19.87 5.07 -5.54
N PRO A 157 21.07 5.13 -6.14
CA PRO A 157 21.46 6.15 -7.12
C PRO A 157 20.56 6.26 -8.33
N ASP A 158 20.48 7.47 -8.89
CA ASP A 158 19.64 7.76 -10.04
C ASP A 158 20.12 7.01 -11.30
N ASP A 159 21.43 6.81 -11.49
CA ASP A 159 21.98 6.02 -12.59
C ASP A 159 21.55 4.54 -12.50
N ILE A 160 21.52 3.97 -11.30
CA ILE A 160 20.99 2.62 -11.04
C ILE A 160 19.50 2.59 -11.27
N PHE A 161 18.78 3.52 -10.68
CA PHE A 161 17.33 3.58 -10.80
C PHE A 161 16.92 3.71 -12.27
N ASN A 162 17.57 4.58 -13.03
CA ASN A 162 17.27 4.77 -14.45
C ASN A 162 17.61 3.53 -15.30
N LYS A 163 18.64 2.76 -14.93
CA LYS A 163 19.08 1.59 -15.71
C LYS A 163 18.35 0.29 -15.35
N VAL A 164 18.07 0.08 -14.07
CA VAL A 164 17.58 -1.22 -13.54
C VAL A 164 16.34 -1.09 -12.66
N SER A 165 15.67 0.06 -12.57
CA SER A 165 14.39 0.15 -11.81
C SER A 165 13.38 -0.88 -12.30
N SER A 166 13.32 -1.09 -13.61
CA SER A 166 12.42 -2.00 -14.27
C SER A 166 13.11 -2.63 -15.48
N VAL A 167 13.23 -3.95 -15.49
CA VAL A 167 13.88 -4.68 -16.59
C VAL A 167 12.97 -5.73 -17.19
N GLU A 168 12.99 -5.84 -18.51
CA GLU A 168 12.25 -6.87 -19.22
C GLU A 168 13.19 -8.00 -19.66
N ARG A 169 12.84 -9.24 -19.32
CA ARG A 169 13.52 -10.40 -19.86
C ARG A 169 13.09 -10.62 -21.31
N LYS A 170 14.03 -10.62 -22.26
CA LYS A 170 13.74 -11.04 -23.63
C LYS A 170 13.35 -12.52 -23.65
N ALA A 171 12.08 -12.80 -23.99
CA ALA A 171 11.60 -14.17 -24.16
C ALA A 171 12.43 -14.91 -25.24
N THR A 172 12.81 -16.15 -24.94
CA THR A 172 13.55 -17.03 -25.86
C THR A 172 12.71 -17.39 -27.10
N GLU A 173 13.37 -17.83 -28.18
CA GLU A 173 12.69 -18.12 -29.45
C GLU A 173 11.65 -19.25 -29.31
N SER A 174 11.89 -20.22 -28.43
CA SER A 174 10.96 -21.29 -28.06
C SER A 174 9.74 -20.76 -27.29
N GLU A 175 9.95 -19.87 -26.32
CA GLU A 175 8.86 -19.18 -25.58
C GLU A 175 8.02 -18.31 -26.51
N ARG A 176 8.63 -17.63 -27.48
CA ARG A 176 7.95 -16.84 -28.51
C ARG A 176 7.10 -17.70 -29.44
N LYS A 177 7.62 -18.84 -29.90
CA LYS A 177 6.85 -19.80 -30.74
C LYS A 177 5.62 -20.31 -29.98
N ARG A 178 5.79 -20.70 -28.72
CA ARG A 178 4.70 -21.19 -27.85
C ARG A 178 3.65 -20.10 -27.54
N ALA A 179 4.07 -18.86 -27.30
CA ALA A 179 3.17 -17.72 -27.13
C ALA A 179 2.38 -17.39 -28.41
N LYS A 180 3.02 -17.53 -29.58
CA LYS A 180 2.40 -17.32 -30.90
C LYS A 180 1.37 -18.41 -31.23
N GLU A 181 1.61 -19.66 -30.84
CA GLU A 181 0.64 -20.77 -30.93
C GLU A 181 -0.59 -20.50 -30.06
N ILE A 182 -0.40 -20.08 -28.81
CA ILE A 182 -1.51 -19.71 -27.89
C ILE A 182 -2.30 -18.50 -28.42
N ARG A 183 -1.64 -17.53 -29.06
CA ARG A 183 -2.30 -16.35 -29.65
C ARG A 183 -3.08 -16.69 -30.92
N ARG A 184 -2.60 -17.63 -31.73
CA ARG A 184 -3.28 -18.12 -32.95
C ARG A 184 -4.52 -18.97 -32.66
N ALA A 185 -4.59 -19.59 -31.49
CA ALA A 185 -5.76 -20.32 -31.04
C ALA A 185 -6.94 -19.42 -30.57
N ARG A 186 -6.80 -18.08 -30.65
CA ARG A 186 -7.85 -17.13 -30.23
C ARG A 186 -8.68 -16.66 -31.43
N PRO A 187 -10.02 -16.85 -31.45
CA PRO A 187 -10.88 -16.18 -32.41
C PRO A 187 -10.90 -14.67 -32.13
N SER A 188 -10.74 -13.87 -33.17
CA SER A 188 -10.91 -12.41 -33.11
C SER A 188 -12.39 -12.06 -33.23
N ASN A 189 -12.97 -11.40 -32.22
CA ASN A 189 -14.10 -10.52 -32.50
C ASN A 189 -14.18 -9.32 -31.55
N GLN A 190 -14.13 -8.16 -32.19
CA GLN A 190 -14.78 -6.89 -31.88
C GLN A 190 -14.30 -5.98 -30.72
N LEU A 191 -13.73 -4.86 -31.19
CA LEU A 191 -13.77 -3.45 -30.75
C LEU A 191 -14.57 -3.11 -29.48
N ASP A 192 -13.95 -2.36 -28.57
CA ASP A 192 -14.61 -1.19 -27.97
C ASP A 192 -13.67 -0.13 -27.39
N LEU A 193 -14.18 1.10 -27.47
CA LEU A 193 -13.54 2.40 -27.38
C LEU A 193 -13.65 2.98 -25.95
N PHE A 194 -12.60 2.90 -25.12
CA PHE A 194 -12.43 3.71 -23.90
C PHE A 194 -10.94 3.93 -23.58
N ASP A 195 -10.34 4.90 -24.26
CA ASP A 195 -8.91 5.23 -24.19
C ASP A 195 -8.63 6.45 -23.27
N THR A 196 -9.33 6.56 -22.14
CA THR A 196 -9.14 7.67 -21.16
C THR A 196 -9.27 7.23 -19.69
N LEU A 197 -8.81 6.01 -19.38
CA LEU A 197 -8.55 5.54 -18.02
C LEU A 197 -7.09 5.11 -17.88
N ASP A 198 -6.16 6.04 -18.08
CA ASP A 198 -4.82 5.85 -17.55
C ASP A 198 -4.88 5.92 -16.01
N GLU A 199 -5.04 4.75 -15.38
CA GLU A 199 -3.98 4.14 -14.60
C GLU A 199 -4.40 2.72 -14.14
N VAL A 200 -3.55 1.76 -14.52
CA VAL A 200 -3.61 0.28 -14.34
C VAL A 200 -4.39 -0.50 -15.40
N GLU A 201 -4.20 -0.13 -16.66
CA GLU A 201 -4.27 -1.11 -17.75
C GLU A 201 -2.97 -1.92 -17.78
N GLN A 202 -3.06 -3.24 -17.59
CA GLN A 202 -1.92 -4.16 -17.64
C GLN A 202 -1.79 -4.69 -19.06
N THR A 203 -0.66 -4.41 -19.73
CA THR A 203 -0.37 -4.91 -21.08
C THR A 203 0.30 -6.29 -21.00
N PRO A 204 0.32 -7.07 -22.10
CA PRO A 204 1.11 -8.30 -22.22
C PRO A 204 2.62 -8.18 -21.96
N GLU A 205 3.12 -6.96 -21.73
CA GLU A 205 4.51 -6.64 -21.44
C GLU A 205 4.83 -6.70 -19.93
N ASP A 206 3.82 -6.57 -19.05
CA ASP A 206 3.97 -6.72 -17.59
C ASP A 206 4.43 -8.15 -17.18
N PHE A 207 4.41 -9.10 -18.11
CA PHE A 207 4.66 -10.53 -17.86
C PHE A 207 6.15 -10.96 -17.86
N LEU A 208 7.08 -10.06 -18.17
CA LEU A 208 8.53 -10.29 -18.16
C LEU A 208 9.31 -9.17 -17.45
N ARG A 209 8.56 -8.22 -16.87
CA ARG A 209 9.06 -7.00 -16.26
C ARG A 209 9.30 -7.23 -14.77
N ARG A 210 10.56 -7.24 -14.37
CA ARG A 210 10.95 -7.26 -12.95
C ARG A 210 11.18 -5.85 -12.46
N ASP A 211 10.78 -5.60 -11.22
CA ASP A 211 10.90 -4.30 -10.57
C ASP A 211 11.87 -4.39 -9.38
N LEU A 212 12.81 -3.44 -9.32
CA LEU A 212 13.90 -3.46 -8.34
C LEU A 212 13.36 -3.36 -6.91
N ARG A 213 12.33 -2.53 -6.71
CA ARG A 213 11.71 -2.33 -5.39
C ARG A 213 11.02 -3.60 -4.93
N LEU A 214 10.27 -4.26 -5.80
CA LEU A 214 9.57 -5.50 -5.48
C LEU A 214 10.58 -6.61 -5.13
N ALA A 215 11.62 -6.78 -5.94
CA ALA A 215 12.66 -7.79 -5.72
C ALA A 215 13.43 -7.57 -4.41
N LEU A 216 13.87 -6.34 -4.12
CA LEU A 216 14.58 -6.03 -2.87
C LEU A 216 13.70 -6.24 -1.64
N LYS A 217 12.41 -5.89 -1.71
CA LYS A 217 11.46 -6.13 -0.62
C LYS A 217 11.21 -7.62 -0.39
N ALA A 218 11.08 -8.40 -1.46
CA ALA A 218 10.93 -9.84 -1.36
C ALA A 218 12.16 -10.49 -0.70
N ARG A 219 13.37 -10.06 -1.07
CA ARG A 219 14.62 -10.50 -0.42
C ARG A 219 14.66 -10.11 1.06
N ALA A 220 14.31 -8.87 1.39
CA ALA A 220 14.31 -8.37 2.77
C ALA A 220 13.25 -9.03 3.67
N LEU A 221 12.14 -9.48 3.10
CA LEU A 221 11.09 -10.21 3.81
C LEU A 221 11.61 -11.52 4.40
N ARG A 222 12.50 -12.23 3.69
CA ARG A 222 13.11 -13.49 4.13
C ARG A 222 13.95 -13.33 5.40
N SER A 223 14.60 -12.18 5.58
CA SER A 223 15.45 -11.89 6.74
C SER A 223 14.73 -11.11 7.85
N ARG A 224 13.41 -10.88 7.70
CA ARG A 224 12.54 -10.21 8.68
C ARG A 224 13.10 -8.86 9.17
N LEU A 225 13.74 -8.11 8.26
CA LEU A 225 14.27 -6.77 8.53
C LEU A 225 13.72 -5.80 7.47
N PRO A 226 12.77 -4.92 7.84
CA PRO A 226 12.09 -4.07 6.86
C PRO A 226 13.04 -3.06 6.21
N ILE A 227 12.70 -2.68 4.97
CA ILE A 227 13.49 -1.75 4.17
C ILE A 227 12.67 -0.52 3.75
N GLN A 228 13.37 0.60 3.59
CA GLN A 228 12.87 1.81 2.97
C GLN A 228 13.83 2.22 1.85
N LEU A 229 13.34 2.23 0.62
CA LEU A 229 14.12 2.73 -0.51
C LEU A 229 14.21 4.25 -0.42
N VAL A 230 15.40 4.76 -0.71
CA VAL A 230 15.75 6.18 -0.67
C VAL A 230 16.39 6.53 -2.01
N THR A 231 15.85 7.52 -2.69
CA THR A 231 16.41 8.08 -3.94
C THR A 231 16.94 9.49 -3.68
N GLU A 232 17.69 10.05 -4.63
CA GLU A 232 18.27 11.39 -4.50
C GLU A 232 17.22 12.49 -4.32
N VAL A 233 16.02 12.28 -4.88
CA VAL A 233 14.86 13.18 -4.72
C VAL A 233 14.45 13.37 -3.25
N LEU A 234 14.60 12.34 -2.41
CA LEU A 234 14.32 12.48 -0.97
C LEU A 234 15.37 13.37 -0.29
N LEU A 235 16.64 13.14 -0.64
CA LEU A 235 17.81 13.68 0.05
C LEU A 235 18.20 15.10 -0.39
N SER A 236 17.77 15.52 -1.57
CA SER A 236 18.11 16.82 -2.17
C SER A 236 16.96 17.81 -2.12
N ASP A 237 17.28 19.09 -1.89
CA ASP A 237 16.32 20.18 -1.98
C ASP A 237 16.47 20.85 -3.34
N THR A 238 15.62 20.44 -4.30
CA THR A 238 15.55 21.08 -5.63
C THR A 238 14.17 21.69 -5.83
N ALA A 239 14.06 22.70 -6.71
CA ALA A 239 12.79 23.35 -7.03
C ALA A 239 11.75 22.40 -7.67
N ARG A 240 12.20 21.25 -8.22
CA ARG A 240 11.32 20.22 -8.79
C ARG A 240 10.79 19.26 -7.74
N ASN A 241 11.42 19.20 -6.56
CA ASN A 241 11.03 18.27 -5.51
C ASN A 241 9.82 18.80 -4.75
N GLN A 242 9.08 17.88 -4.12
CA GLN A 242 8.15 18.27 -3.08
C GLN A 242 8.88 19.03 -1.97
N ASP A 243 8.18 19.94 -1.32
CA ASP A 243 8.66 20.70 -0.17
C ASP A 243 9.34 19.78 0.87
N PRO A 244 10.51 20.15 1.42
CA PRO A 244 11.27 19.28 2.33
C PRO A 244 10.49 18.85 3.57
N ALA A 245 9.67 19.72 4.17
CA ALA A 245 8.84 19.36 5.32
C ALA A 245 7.81 18.29 4.95
N THR A 246 7.20 18.40 3.77
CA THR A 246 6.28 17.39 3.23
C THR A 246 6.97 16.05 3.00
N ARG A 247 8.20 16.05 2.43
CA ARG A 247 9.00 14.83 2.27
C ARG A 247 9.34 14.21 3.62
N ALA A 248 9.73 15.03 4.60
CA ALA A 248 10.06 14.58 5.95
C ALA A 248 8.86 13.95 6.66
N TRP A 249 7.67 14.57 6.59
CA TRP A 249 6.44 13.99 7.14
C TRP A 249 6.14 12.60 6.55
N ASN A 250 6.16 12.46 5.23
CA ASN A 250 5.85 11.19 4.56
C ASN A 250 6.92 10.12 4.85
N PHE A 251 8.20 10.50 4.80
CA PHE A 251 9.31 9.63 5.14
C PHE A 251 9.23 9.13 6.59
N ALA A 252 8.96 10.05 7.53
CA ALA A 252 8.95 9.75 8.95
C ALA A 252 7.79 8.82 9.34
N VAL A 253 6.57 9.06 8.83
CA VAL A 253 5.42 8.15 9.07
C VAL A 253 5.72 6.75 8.55
N GLY A 254 6.19 6.64 7.31
CA GLY A 254 6.52 5.33 6.70
C GLY A 254 7.62 4.59 7.45
N LEU A 255 8.70 5.29 7.82
CA LEU A 255 9.80 4.73 8.62
C LEU A 255 9.34 4.30 10.01
N TYR A 256 8.53 5.11 10.68
CA TYR A 256 8.00 4.84 12.01
C TYR A 256 7.18 3.55 12.04
N TYR A 257 6.27 3.39 11.08
CA TYR A 257 5.45 2.19 10.97
C TYR A 257 6.28 0.94 10.67
N LYS A 258 7.24 1.05 9.74
CA LYS A 258 8.15 -0.04 9.38
C LYS A 258 9.01 -0.51 10.55
N ALA A 259 9.45 0.41 11.39
CA ALA A 259 10.18 0.11 12.62
C ALA A 259 9.30 -0.53 13.72
N GLY A 260 8.00 -0.77 13.45
CA GLY A 260 7.05 -1.39 14.37
C GLY A 260 6.27 -0.42 15.24
N GLY A 261 6.32 0.88 14.96
CA GLY A 261 5.48 1.87 15.64
C GLY A 261 4.07 1.92 15.05
N VAL A 262 3.09 2.36 15.84
CA VAL A 262 1.71 2.58 15.38
C VAL A 262 1.39 4.08 15.48
N PRO A 263 1.38 4.81 14.35
CA PRO A 263 1.29 6.27 14.41
C PRO A 263 -0.13 6.74 14.76
N TRP A 264 -1.18 6.10 14.23
CA TRP A 264 -2.58 6.38 14.57
C TRP A 264 -3.46 5.19 14.20
N ARG A 265 -4.69 5.17 14.72
CA ARG A 265 -5.73 4.21 14.31
C ARG A 265 -7.09 4.86 14.15
N LEU A 266 -8.09 4.11 13.68
CA LEU A 266 -9.49 4.53 13.80
C LEU A 266 -9.97 4.29 15.25
N PRO A 267 -10.77 5.20 15.83
CA PRO A 267 -11.45 4.95 17.10
C PRO A 267 -12.33 3.69 17.00
N PRO A 268 -12.41 2.87 18.06
CA PRO A 268 -13.25 1.67 18.07
C PRO A 268 -14.72 2.10 18.22
N THR A 269 -15.36 2.45 17.11
CA THR A 269 -16.79 2.80 17.06
C THR A 269 -17.58 1.57 16.64
N GLY A 270 -17.75 0.60 17.54
CA GLY A 270 -18.55 -0.60 17.29
C GLY A 270 -17.82 -1.90 17.63
N PRO A 271 -18.31 -3.04 17.11
CA PRO A 271 -17.72 -4.35 17.37
C PRO A 271 -16.33 -4.47 16.74
N GLU A 272 -15.50 -5.33 17.33
CA GLU A 272 -14.20 -5.71 16.78
C GLU A 272 -14.35 -6.19 15.34
N THR A 273 -13.74 -5.43 14.42
CA THR A 273 -13.94 -5.62 12.99
C THR A 273 -12.65 -6.04 12.31
N CYS A 274 -12.74 -7.02 11.42
CA CYS A 274 -11.71 -7.34 10.43
C CYS A 274 -12.15 -6.89 9.03
N PHE A 275 -11.44 -5.91 8.47
CA PHE A 275 -11.64 -5.45 7.11
C PHE A 275 -10.71 -6.20 6.16
N VAL A 276 -11.25 -6.96 5.21
CA VAL A 276 -10.46 -7.82 4.31
C VAL A 276 -10.62 -7.33 2.88
N GLY A 277 -9.56 -6.82 2.27
CA GLY A 277 -9.53 -6.53 0.85
C GLY A 277 -9.04 -7.73 0.05
N ILE A 278 -9.86 -8.21 -0.88
CA ILE A 278 -9.53 -9.31 -1.78
C ILE A 278 -9.20 -8.72 -3.13
N SER A 279 -8.02 -9.09 -3.63
CA SER A 279 -7.53 -8.65 -4.92
C SER A 279 -6.87 -9.81 -5.65
N PHE A 280 -6.71 -9.66 -6.97
CA PHE A 280 -6.11 -10.68 -7.81
C PHE A 280 -4.86 -10.13 -8.45
N HIS A 281 -3.75 -10.84 -8.28
CA HIS A 281 -2.47 -10.52 -8.91
C HIS A 281 -2.16 -11.52 -10.01
N HIS A 282 -1.72 -11.04 -11.18
CA HIS A 282 -1.39 -11.89 -12.32
C HIS A 282 0.08 -12.28 -12.28
N PHE A 283 0.38 -13.58 -12.35
CA PHE A 283 1.75 -14.06 -12.55
C PHE A 283 1.78 -15.16 -13.61
N ARG A 284 2.90 -15.26 -14.34
CA ARG A 284 3.12 -16.33 -15.33
C ARG A 284 4.12 -17.32 -14.81
N THR A 285 3.80 -18.59 -14.97
CA THR A 285 4.76 -19.69 -14.84
C THR A 285 5.24 -20.09 -16.23
N THR A 286 6.44 -20.66 -16.33
CA THR A 286 6.98 -21.21 -17.59
C THR A 286 6.13 -22.38 -18.15
N ARG A 287 5.19 -22.91 -17.36
CA ARG A 287 4.40 -24.11 -17.65
C ARG A 287 2.91 -23.85 -17.88
N ARG A 288 2.32 -22.78 -17.34
CA ARG A 288 0.87 -22.49 -17.45
C ARG A 288 0.64 -21.09 -18.04
N ALA A 289 -0.47 -20.94 -18.77
CA ALA A 289 -1.04 -19.64 -19.07
C ALA A 289 -1.30 -18.89 -17.74
N ILE A 290 -1.32 -17.55 -17.81
CA ILE A 290 -1.46 -16.60 -16.69
C ILE A 290 -2.31 -17.18 -15.55
N VAL A 291 -1.75 -17.26 -14.34
CA VAL A 291 -2.46 -17.66 -13.11
C VAL A 291 -2.70 -16.40 -12.29
N ARG A 292 -3.87 -16.29 -11.65
CA ARG A 292 -4.17 -15.18 -10.75
C ARG A 292 -4.03 -15.64 -9.31
N SER A 293 -3.00 -15.22 -8.58
CA SER A 293 -2.97 -15.47 -7.13
C SER A 293 -3.94 -14.50 -6.47
N SER A 294 -4.82 -15.04 -5.64
CA SER A 294 -5.65 -14.23 -4.78
C SER A 294 -4.83 -13.69 -3.61
N LEU A 295 -5.08 -12.44 -3.24
CA LEU A 295 -4.41 -11.77 -2.14
C LEU A 295 -5.45 -11.18 -1.23
N ALA A 296 -5.42 -11.60 0.03
CA ALA A 296 -6.22 -10.98 1.08
C ALA A 296 -5.32 -10.03 1.88
N GLN A 297 -5.74 -8.78 2.01
CA GLN A 297 -5.14 -7.80 2.89
C GLN A 297 -6.14 -7.46 3.97
N ALA A 298 -5.80 -7.77 5.20
CA ALA A 298 -6.71 -7.61 6.31
C ALA A 298 -6.21 -6.55 7.29
N PHE A 299 -7.15 -5.83 7.87
CA PHE A 299 -6.91 -4.78 8.86
C PHE A 299 -7.86 -4.95 10.03
N SER A 300 -7.31 -5.04 11.24
CA SER A 300 -8.10 -5.00 12.46
C SER A 300 -8.55 -3.57 12.79
N SER A 301 -9.64 -3.44 13.54
CA SER A 301 -10.06 -2.18 14.15
C SER A 301 -9.00 -1.56 15.07
N ASP A 302 -8.05 -2.34 15.57
CA ASP A 302 -6.93 -1.86 16.38
C ASP A 302 -5.79 -1.27 15.57
N GLY A 303 -5.85 -1.38 14.24
CA GLY A 303 -4.80 -0.87 13.36
C GLY A 303 -3.64 -1.85 13.25
N GLU A 304 -3.91 -3.14 13.19
CA GLU A 304 -2.92 -4.11 12.72
C GLU A 304 -3.28 -4.57 11.32
N GLY A 305 -2.34 -4.37 10.38
CA GLY A 305 -2.49 -4.82 9.00
C GLY A 305 -1.66 -6.07 8.73
N PHE A 306 -2.21 -7.00 7.97
CA PHE A 306 -1.50 -8.17 7.46
C PHE A 306 -1.93 -8.54 6.05
N ALA A 307 -1.10 -9.31 5.36
CA ALA A 307 -1.34 -9.79 4.00
C ALA A 307 -1.15 -11.30 3.92
N ILE A 308 -2.11 -11.96 3.27
CA ILE A 308 -2.13 -13.41 3.05
C ILE A 308 -2.17 -13.67 1.54
N ARG A 309 -1.35 -14.63 1.11
CA ARG A 309 -1.41 -15.19 -0.23
C ARG A 309 -2.41 -16.33 -0.26
N GLY A 310 -3.40 -16.21 -1.13
CA GLY A 310 -4.32 -17.30 -1.46
C GLY A 310 -3.87 -18.06 -2.71
N GLU A 311 -4.62 -19.12 -3.01
CA GLU A 311 -4.31 -20.00 -4.11
C GLU A 311 -4.42 -19.32 -5.49
N GLY A 312 -3.78 -19.96 -6.47
CA GLY A 312 -3.85 -19.57 -7.87
C GLY A 312 -5.19 -19.94 -8.49
N VAL A 313 -5.89 -18.95 -9.01
CA VAL A 313 -7.10 -19.11 -9.83
C VAL A 313 -6.69 -19.27 -11.29
N PRO A 314 -7.12 -20.35 -11.98
CA PRO A 314 -6.93 -20.47 -13.42
C PRO A 314 -7.64 -19.34 -14.15
N VAL A 315 -7.02 -18.78 -15.19
CA VAL A 315 -7.68 -17.77 -16.02
C VAL A 315 -8.57 -18.46 -17.05
N GLU A 316 -9.88 -18.26 -16.95
CA GLU A 316 -10.78 -18.63 -18.03
C GLU A 316 -10.73 -17.59 -19.17
N PRO A 317 -10.80 -18.02 -20.45
CA PRO A 317 -10.66 -17.12 -21.60
C PRO A 317 -11.66 -15.95 -21.63
N GLU A 318 -12.85 -16.14 -21.06
CA GLU A 318 -13.96 -15.17 -21.10
C GLU A 318 -14.06 -14.30 -19.84
N GLN A 319 -13.32 -14.63 -18.77
CA GLN A 319 -13.46 -13.96 -17.47
C GLN A 319 -12.99 -12.50 -17.45
N GLY A 320 -12.19 -12.05 -18.41
CA GLY A 320 -11.72 -10.65 -18.48
C GLY A 320 -11.10 -10.18 -17.15
N ARG A 321 -11.58 -9.06 -16.58
CA ARG A 321 -11.18 -8.56 -15.24
C ARG A 321 -12.06 -9.09 -14.09
N ASN A 322 -13.10 -9.87 -14.40
CA ASN A 322 -14.04 -10.45 -13.43
C ASN A 322 -13.55 -11.82 -12.94
N VAL A 323 -12.53 -11.78 -12.08
CA VAL A 323 -12.02 -12.98 -11.42
C VAL A 323 -12.85 -13.25 -10.18
N HIS A 324 -13.15 -14.52 -10.01
CA HIS A 324 -13.85 -15.04 -8.86
C HIS A 324 -13.07 -16.23 -8.31
N LEU A 325 -13.04 -16.34 -6.99
CA LEU A 325 -12.56 -17.54 -6.32
C LEU A 325 -13.60 -18.66 -6.51
N SER A 326 -13.15 -19.91 -6.54
CA SER A 326 -14.08 -21.01 -6.31
C SER A 326 -14.62 -20.95 -4.87
N GLU A 327 -15.72 -21.65 -4.62
CA GLU A 327 -16.29 -21.78 -3.27
C GLU A 327 -15.24 -22.25 -2.24
N GLN A 328 -14.46 -23.28 -2.60
CA GLN A 328 -13.38 -23.80 -1.75
C GLN A 328 -12.28 -22.77 -1.51
N GLN A 329 -11.85 -22.05 -2.56
CA GLN A 329 -10.81 -21.03 -2.43
C GLN A 329 -11.27 -19.85 -1.58
N ALA A 330 -12.53 -19.43 -1.73
CA ALA A 330 -13.14 -18.39 -0.90
C ALA A 330 -13.19 -18.81 0.58
N PHE A 331 -13.56 -20.07 0.84
CA PHE A 331 -13.57 -20.65 2.18
C PHE A 331 -12.16 -20.66 2.81
N GLU A 332 -11.18 -21.26 2.12
CA GLU A 332 -9.81 -21.41 2.62
C GLU A 332 -9.11 -20.07 2.84
N LEU A 333 -9.23 -19.13 1.88
CA LEU A 333 -8.66 -17.79 2.02
C LEU A 333 -9.18 -17.11 3.29
N THR A 334 -10.48 -17.25 3.57
CA THR A 334 -11.11 -16.63 4.73
C THR A 334 -10.72 -17.32 6.03
N GLN A 335 -10.61 -18.65 6.05
CA GLN A 335 -10.07 -19.39 7.21
C GLN A 335 -8.65 -18.92 7.56
N ASN A 336 -7.78 -18.76 6.54
CA ASN A 336 -6.43 -18.26 6.75
C ASN A 336 -6.43 -16.83 7.32
N VAL A 337 -7.33 -15.96 6.84
CA VAL A 337 -7.49 -14.59 7.37
C VAL A 337 -7.95 -14.60 8.83
N LEU A 338 -8.92 -15.45 9.19
CA LEU A 338 -9.42 -15.55 10.56
C LEU A 338 -8.34 -16.10 11.51
N ALA A 339 -7.62 -17.14 11.10
CA ALA A 339 -6.53 -17.72 11.89
C ALA A 339 -5.41 -16.69 12.15
N GLU A 340 -5.03 -15.92 11.13
CA GLU A 340 -4.02 -14.87 11.26
C GLU A 340 -4.52 -13.69 12.11
N TYR A 341 -5.81 -13.34 12.01
CA TYR A 341 -6.43 -12.33 12.87
C TYR A 341 -6.42 -12.76 14.34
N GLU A 342 -6.80 -14.01 14.62
CA GLU A 342 -6.85 -14.57 15.97
C GLU A 342 -5.45 -14.68 16.57
N LEU A 343 -4.45 -15.06 15.78
CA LEU A 343 -3.03 -15.07 16.21
C LEU A 343 -2.56 -13.70 16.71
N ARG A 344 -3.06 -12.62 16.10
CA ARG A 344 -2.64 -11.23 16.38
C ARG A 344 -3.43 -10.58 17.51
N THR A 345 -4.74 -10.77 17.50
CA THR A 345 -5.66 -10.09 18.43
C THR A 345 -6.01 -10.93 19.66
N GLY A 346 -5.73 -12.24 19.62
CA GLY A 346 -6.07 -13.18 20.67
C GLY A 346 -7.53 -13.65 20.68
N GLY A 347 -8.33 -13.28 19.68
CA GLY A 347 -9.73 -13.69 19.56
C GLY A 347 -10.27 -13.60 18.13
N ALA A 348 -11.46 -14.16 17.92
CA ALA A 348 -12.15 -14.07 16.64
C ALA A 348 -12.87 -12.72 16.48
N PRO A 349 -12.91 -12.15 15.27
CA PRO A 349 -13.61 -10.89 15.03
C PRO A 349 -15.13 -11.06 15.19
N LEU A 350 -15.78 -10.06 15.77
CA LEU A 350 -17.25 -10.00 15.86
C LEU A 350 -17.90 -9.52 14.55
N ARG A 351 -17.12 -8.85 13.70
CA ARG A 351 -17.56 -8.31 12.41
C ARG A 351 -16.50 -8.50 11.34
N VAL A 352 -16.91 -8.94 10.16
CA VAL A 352 -16.03 -9.08 8.98
C VAL A 352 -16.62 -8.32 7.79
N VAL A 353 -15.80 -7.49 7.16
CA VAL A 353 -16.17 -6.74 5.96
C VAL A 353 -15.22 -7.10 4.83
N LEU A 354 -15.74 -7.77 3.80
CA LEU A 354 -14.99 -8.16 2.62
C LEU A 354 -15.09 -7.05 1.56
N HIS A 355 -13.96 -6.57 1.06
CA HIS A 355 -13.87 -5.56 0.01
C HIS A 355 -13.33 -6.18 -1.29
N LYS A 356 -14.00 -5.92 -2.42
CA LYS A 356 -13.50 -6.24 -3.77
C LYS A 356 -13.76 -5.09 -4.73
N THR A 357 -13.05 -5.09 -5.86
CA THR A 357 -13.35 -4.23 -7.02
C THR A 357 -14.21 -4.94 -8.08
N SER A 358 -14.31 -6.27 -8.02
CA SER A 358 -15.26 -7.08 -8.78
C SER A 358 -16.40 -7.56 -7.89
N TYR A 359 -17.52 -7.93 -8.49
CA TYR A 359 -18.66 -8.45 -7.74
C TYR A 359 -18.32 -9.76 -7.03
N PHE A 360 -19.14 -10.08 -6.03
CA PHE A 360 -19.11 -11.38 -5.36
C PHE A 360 -20.06 -12.31 -6.10
N ASP A 361 -19.55 -13.36 -6.73
CA ASP A 361 -20.40 -14.33 -7.41
C ASP A 361 -21.04 -15.32 -6.41
N PRO A 362 -22.01 -16.16 -6.81
CA PRO A 362 -22.66 -17.10 -5.91
C PRO A 362 -21.71 -18.12 -5.26
N ALA A 363 -20.66 -18.55 -5.96
CA ALA A 363 -19.69 -19.51 -5.44
C ALA A 363 -18.83 -18.88 -4.33
N GLU A 364 -18.33 -17.67 -4.56
CA GLU A 364 -17.62 -16.86 -3.57
C GLU A 364 -18.50 -16.60 -2.35
N GLN A 365 -19.74 -16.17 -2.56
CA GLN A 365 -20.69 -15.90 -1.47
C GLN A 365 -20.91 -17.14 -0.59
N THR A 366 -21.06 -18.31 -1.21
CA THR A 366 -21.25 -19.58 -0.49
C THR A 366 -20.01 -19.94 0.34
N GLY A 367 -18.82 -19.85 -0.25
CA GLY A 367 -17.56 -20.14 0.43
C GLY A 367 -17.27 -19.20 1.59
N PHE A 368 -17.49 -17.89 1.40
CA PHE A 368 -17.35 -16.89 2.45
C PHE A 368 -18.37 -17.09 3.58
N ALA A 369 -19.64 -17.35 3.26
CA ALA A 369 -20.68 -17.61 4.25
C ALA A 369 -20.37 -18.87 5.07
N ALA A 370 -19.85 -19.92 4.43
CA ALA A 370 -19.45 -21.15 5.12
C ALA A 370 -18.27 -20.90 6.08
N ALA A 371 -17.25 -20.12 5.68
CA ALA A 371 -16.11 -19.81 6.54
C ALA A 371 -16.47 -18.89 7.71
N LEU A 372 -17.39 -17.96 7.49
CA LEU A 372 -17.82 -16.94 8.46
C LEU A 372 -19.09 -17.34 9.24
N LYS A 373 -19.43 -18.63 9.28
CA LYS A 373 -20.66 -19.12 9.94
C LYS A 373 -20.78 -18.70 11.41
N ASN A 374 -19.64 -18.56 12.10
CA ASN A 374 -19.58 -18.19 13.52
C ASN A 374 -19.36 -16.67 13.72
N THR A 375 -19.25 -15.88 12.64
CA THR A 375 -19.08 -14.43 12.72
C THR A 375 -20.44 -13.75 12.72
N PRO A 376 -20.79 -12.99 13.78
CA PRO A 376 -22.12 -12.39 13.90
C PRO A 376 -22.51 -11.43 12.78
N ILE A 377 -21.56 -10.62 12.30
CA ILE A 377 -21.84 -9.57 11.31
C ILE A 377 -20.90 -9.75 10.12
N VAL A 378 -21.48 -9.98 8.94
CA VAL A 378 -20.74 -10.13 7.68
C VAL A 378 -21.34 -9.18 6.63
N SER A 379 -20.46 -8.41 6.00
CA SER A 379 -20.80 -7.54 4.86
C SER A 379 -19.81 -7.78 3.73
N MET A 380 -20.31 -7.83 2.49
CA MET A 380 -19.51 -7.91 1.27
C MET A 380 -19.73 -6.63 0.47
N VAL A 381 -18.67 -5.84 0.33
CA VAL A 381 -18.69 -4.50 -0.25
C VAL A 381 -17.89 -4.48 -1.54
N THR A 382 -18.56 -4.16 -2.64
CA THR A 382 -17.91 -3.95 -3.94
C THR A 382 -17.75 -2.46 -4.20
N LEU A 383 -16.51 -2.06 -4.52
CA LEU A 383 -16.17 -0.69 -4.89
C LEU A 383 -15.86 -0.58 -6.38
N VAL A 384 -16.73 0.11 -7.12
CA VAL A 384 -16.62 0.26 -8.56
C VAL A 384 -16.38 1.73 -8.91
N PRO A 385 -15.25 2.11 -9.55
CA PRO A 385 -15.10 3.46 -10.09
C PRO A 385 -16.25 3.77 -11.06
N SER A 386 -16.91 4.92 -10.90
CA SER A 386 -18.10 5.26 -11.68
C SER A 386 -17.86 6.42 -12.64
N LEU A 387 -18.53 6.43 -13.79
CA LEU A 387 -18.58 7.62 -14.66
C LEU A 387 -19.56 8.69 -14.14
N PHE A 388 -20.34 8.38 -13.10
CA PHE A 388 -21.21 9.33 -12.43
C PHE A 388 -20.43 10.58 -11.99
N ARG A 389 -21.01 11.76 -12.20
CA ARG A 389 -20.47 13.04 -11.75
C ARG A 389 -21.60 13.82 -11.09
N LEU A 390 -21.29 14.43 -9.94
CA LEU A 390 -22.18 15.35 -9.27
C LEU A 390 -21.57 16.74 -9.32
N LEU A 391 -22.33 17.70 -9.82
CA LEU A 391 -21.92 19.10 -9.89
C LEU A 391 -22.72 19.89 -8.85
N ARG A 392 -22.03 20.77 -8.13
CA ARG A 392 -22.64 21.70 -7.18
C ARG A 392 -22.53 23.10 -7.76
N TYR A 393 -23.54 23.94 -7.53
CA TYR A 393 -23.42 25.37 -7.81
C TYR A 393 -22.29 25.98 -6.96
N GLY A 394 -21.30 26.59 -7.62
CA GLY A 394 -20.13 27.21 -6.99
C GLY A 394 -18.81 26.77 -7.62
N ALA A 395 -17.70 27.19 -7.02
CA ALA A 395 -16.35 26.95 -7.53
C ALA A 395 -15.77 25.56 -7.20
N TYR A 396 -16.36 24.84 -6.25
CA TYR A 396 -15.84 23.58 -5.73
C TYR A 396 -16.79 22.41 -5.94
N PRO A 397 -16.26 21.19 -6.15
CA PRO A 397 -17.07 19.99 -6.28
C PRO A 397 -17.71 19.60 -4.93
N PRO A 398 -18.55 18.54 -4.90
CA PRO A 398 -19.03 17.96 -3.66
C PRO A 398 -17.90 17.68 -2.67
N LYS A 399 -18.26 17.69 -1.39
CA LYS A 399 -17.32 17.49 -0.29
C LYS A 399 -16.86 16.04 -0.24
N VAL A 400 -15.63 15.81 0.21
CA VAL A 400 -15.19 14.45 0.55
C VAL A 400 -16.12 13.88 1.62
N GLY A 401 -16.62 12.67 1.38
CA GLY A 401 -17.63 12.01 2.21
C GLY A 401 -19.08 12.27 1.77
N THR A 402 -19.33 13.00 0.69
CA THR A 402 -20.68 13.06 0.10
C THR A 402 -21.05 11.68 -0.47
N VAL A 403 -22.23 11.18 -0.12
CA VAL A 403 -22.88 10.02 -0.72
C VAL A 403 -24.10 10.49 -1.49
N CYS A 404 -24.19 10.13 -2.77
CA CYS A 404 -25.35 10.38 -3.60
C CYS A 404 -26.01 9.05 -3.95
N THR A 405 -27.26 8.87 -3.54
CA THR A 405 -28.06 7.69 -3.86
C THR A 405 -29.08 8.04 -4.94
N VAL A 406 -29.07 7.28 -6.03
CA VAL A 406 -29.95 7.46 -7.19
C VAL A 406 -31.07 6.43 -7.14
N ASN A 407 -32.31 6.89 -7.21
CA ASN A 407 -33.53 6.09 -7.20
C ASN A 407 -33.62 5.09 -6.03
N ASN A 408 -33.03 5.42 -4.88
CA ASN A 408 -32.91 4.54 -3.71
C ASN A 408 -32.29 3.16 -4.00
N ASP A 409 -31.52 3.05 -5.10
CA ASP A 409 -30.93 1.79 -5.58
C ASP A 409 -29.39 1.86 -5.58
N ARG A 410 -28.80 2.83 -6.28
CA ARG A 410 -27.35 2.93 -6.44
C ARG A 410 -26.75 4.05 -5.62
N SER A 411 -25.74 3.76 -4.82
CA SER A 411 -25.07 4.74 -3.96
C SER A 411 -23.65 5.04 -4.43
N PHE A 412 -23.31 6.32 -4.53
CA PHE A 412 -22.02 6.82 -5.02
C PHE A 412 -21.31 7.64 -3.94
N LEU A 413 -20.16 7.15 -3.46
CA LEU A 413 -19.31 7.80 -2.46
C LEU A 413 -18.21 8.63 -3.12
N PHE A 414 -18.15 9.91 -2.75
CA PHE A 414 -17.06 10.82 -3.12
C PHE A 414 -15.93 10.76 -2.10
N THR A 415 -14.87 10.01 -2.37
CA THR A 415 -13.65 9.99 -1.54
C THR A 415 -12.64 11.08 -1.94
N SER A 416 -12.84 11.71 -3.10
CA SER A 416 -12.16 12.94 -3.51
C SER A 416 -13.18 14.05 -3.77
N GLY A 417 -12.79 15.29 -3.50
CA GLY A 417 -13.70 16.43 -3.55
C GLY A 417 -13.22 17.58 -2.67
N PHE A 418 -14.09 18.55 -2.42
CA PHE A 418 -13.77 19.67 -1.56
C PHE A 418 -13.42 19.17 -0.14
N MET A 419 -12.29 19.64 0.40
CA MET A 419 -11.83 19.31 1.74
C MET A 419 -11.90 20.56 2.61
N PRO A 420 -12.87 20.68 3.53
CA PRO A 420 -13.00 21.84 4.40
C PRO A 420 -11.73 22.13 5.21
N GLU A 421 -11.01 21.09 5.62
CA GLU A 421 -9.76 21.19 6.38
C GLU A 421 -8.63 21.88 5.59
N LEU A 422 -8.72 21.85 4.26
CA LEU A 422 -7.76 22.49 3.35
C LEU A 422 -8.30 23.77 2.72
N GLY A 423 -9.58 24.07 2.91
CA GLY A 423 -10.27 25.16 2.22
C GLY A 423 -10.29 25.05 0.69
N THR A 424 -9.98 23.87 0.12
CA THR A 424 -9.86 23.69 -1.33
C THR A 424 -10.06 22.23 -1.75
N TYR A 425 -10.16 21.99 -3.05
CA TYR A 425 -10.05 20.66 -3.66
C TYR A 425 -8.67 20.52 -4.34
N PRO A 426 -7.76 19.71 -3.78
CA PRO A 426 -6.38 19.61 -4.24
C PRO A 426 -6.18 18.56 -5.36
N GLY A 427 -7.24 18.18 -6.07
CA GLY A 427 -7.19 17.16 -7.13
C GLY A 427 -7.39 17.75 -8.53
N PRO A 428 -6.92 17.05 -9.58
CA PRO A 428 -7.17 17.44 -10.95
C PRO A 428 -8.62 17.07 -11.35
N HIS A 429 -9.25 17.88 -12.20
CA HIS A 429 -10.55 17.60 -12.84
C HIS A 429 -11.74 17.38 -11.88
N VAL A 430 -12.94 17.16 -12.44
CA VAL A 430 -14.14 16.87 -11.64
C VAL A 430 -13.99 15.51 -10.93
N PRO A 431 -14.20 15.43 -9.60
CA PRO A 431 -14.04 14.19 -8.84
C PRO A 431 -14.88 13.03 -9.36
N GLN A 432 -14.26 11.85 -9.32
CA GLN A 432 -14.89 10.59 -9.68
C GLN A 432 -15.22 9.80 -8.41
N PRO A 433 -16.50 9.52 -8.14
CA PRO A 433 -16.91 8.72 -6.99
C PRO A 433 -16.77 7.21 -7.27
N PHE A 434 -16.83 6.43 -6.19
CA PHE A 434 -17.05 4.99 -6.24
C PHE A 434 -18.53 4.69 -6.09
N GLU A 435 -19.06 3.83 -6.94
CA GLU A 435 -20.29 3.12 -6.63
C GLU A 435 -19.99 2.13 -5.49
N VAL A 436 -20.74 2.23 -4.40
CA VAL A 436 -20.63 1.36 -3.23
C VAL A 436 -21.81 0.39 -3.27
N ARG A 437 -21.53 -0.87 -3.54
CA ARG A 437 -22.52 -1.95 -3.49
C ARG A 437 -22.28 -2.79 -2.26
N CYS A 438 -23.31 -3.02 -1.48
CA CYS A 438 -23.22 -3.79 -0.24
C CYS A 438 -24.18 -4.99 -0.32
N LEU A 439 -23.68 -6.16 0.06
CA LEU A 439 -24.47 -7.36 0.34
C LEU A 439 -24.23 -7.75 1.80
N GLY A 440 -25.28 -8.12 2.54
CA GLY A 440 -25.17 -8.56 3.92
C GLY A 440 -25.93 -7.66 4.90
N ALA A 441 -25.41 -7.56 6.12
CA ALA A 441 -26.14 -6.96 7.25
C ALA A 441 -26.27 -5.42 7.19
N GLU A 442 -25.46 -4.75 6.37
CA GLU A 442 -25.34 -3.29 6.39
C GLU A 442 -25.87 -2.63 5.13
N ASN A 443 -26.35 -1.39 5.29
CA ASN A 443 -26.76 -0.57 4.16
C ASN A 443 -25.54 0.10 3.48
N ALA A 444 -25.75 0.62 2.27
CA ALA A 444 -24.71 1.23 1.46
C ALA A 444 -24.07 2.47 2.12
N VAL A 445 -24.79 3.19 2.97
CA VAL A 445 -24.28 4.39 3.67
C VAL A 445 -23.29 4.01 4.78
N ALA A 446 -23.59 2.97 5.56
CA ALA A 446 -22.68 2.43 6.56
C ALA A 446 -21.41 1.86 5.91
N ALA A 447 -21.57 1.08 4.84
CA ALA A 447 -20.43 0.60 4.04
C ALA A 447 -19.60 1.77 3.48
N ALA A 448 -20.24 2.83 2.99
CA ALA A 448 -19.55 4.03 2.51
C ALA A 448 -18.78 4.76 3.62
N GLN A 449 -19.31 4.81 4.84
CA GLN A 449 -18.61 5.38 6.00
C GLN A 449 -17.34 4.59 6.33
N ASP A 450 -17.40 3.27 6.31
CA ASP A 450 -16.23 2.43 6.55
C ASP A 450 -15.17 2.57 5.46
N VAL A 451 -15.59 2.59 4.19
CA VAL A 451 -14.69 2.85 3.07
C VAL A 451 -14.01 4.21 3.22
N LEU A 452 -14.77 5.24 3.57
CA LEU A 452 -14.24 6.58 3.83
C LEU A 452 -13.22 6.57 4.97
N ASN A 453 -13.53 5.89 6.08
CA ASN A 453 -12.62 5.75 7.23
C ASN A 453 -11.29 5.09 6.84
N LEU A 454 -11.35 4.00 6.07
CA LEU A 454 -10.18 3.26 5.62
C LEU A 454 -9.29 4.06 4.64
N THR A 455 -9.80 5.13 4.01
CA THR A 455 -8.95 6.03 3.19
C THR A 455 -7.92 6.81 4.00
N ARG A 456 -8.08 6.87 5.33
CA ARG A 456 -7.18 7.58 6.26
C ARG A 456 -6.24 6.67 7.05
N MET A 457 -6.25 5.37 6.73
CA MET A 457 -5.44 4.34 7.40
C MET A 457 -4.16 3.97 6.65
N ASN A 458 -3.67 4.85 5.78
CA ASN A 458 -2.43 4.64 5.03
C ASN A 458 -1.21 5.16 5.80
N TRP A 459 -0.49 4.28 6.52
CA TRP A 459 0.75 4.63 7.24
C TRP A 459 2.01 4.67 6.37
N ASN A 460 1.87 4.84 5.05
CA ASN A 460 3.00 5.15 4.16
C ASN A 460 3.07 6.65 3.82
N THR A 461 2.12 7.46 4.30
CA THR A 461 2.06 8.89 4.01
C THR A 461 1.39 9.65 5.16
N ALA A 462 1.82 10.88 5.40
CA ALA A 462 1.11 11.82 6.28
C ALA A 462 0.10 12.67 5.48
N ASP A 463 -0.05 12.39 4.19
CA ASP A 463 -0.98 13.09 3.33
C ASP A 463 -2.41 12.70 3.68
N ILE A 464 -3.22 13.71 3.96
CA ILE A 464 -4.63 13.56 4.27
C ILE A 464 -5.46 13.24 3.02
N ARG A 465 -4.86 13.29 1.83
CA ARG A 465 -5.52 13.00 0.56
C ARG A 465 -5.38 11.52 0.23
N GLY A 466 -6.45 10.77 0.45
CA GLY A 466 -6.55 9.36 0.05
C GLY A 466 -7.85 9.12 -0.70
N LYS A 467 -7.77 8.59 -1.93
CA LYS A 467 -8.93 8.19 -2.73
C LYS A 467 -9.37 6.76 -2.37
N TRP A 468 -8.42 5.83 -2.33
CA TRP A 468 -8.70 4.40 -2.12
C TRP A 468 -8.61 4.02 -0.64
N PRO A 469 -9.46 3.10 -0.16
CA PRO A 469 -9.32 2.53 1.19
C PRO A 469 -8.06 1.69 1.29
N VAL A 470 -7.45 1.63 2.47
CA VAL A 470 -6.21 0.87 2.71
C VAL A 470 -6.35 -0.61 2.32
N SER A 471 -7.54 -1.21 2.50
CA SER A 471 -7.87 -2.59 2.12
C SER A 471 -7.65 -2.90 0.64
N LEU A 472 -7.79 -1.91 -0.26
CA LEU A 472 -7.61 -2.10 -1.70
C LEU A 472 -6.38 -1.37 -2.28
N SER A 473 -5.74 -0.49 -1.50
CA SER A 473 -4.69 0.43 -1.99
C SER A 473 -3.33 -0.21 -2.26
N PHE A 474 -3.07 -1.42 -1.75
CA PHE A 474 -1.76 -2.06 -1.81
C PHE A 474 -1.77 -3.42 -2.51
N ALA A 475 -2.91 -3.87 -3.03
CA ALA A 475 -3.11 -5.09 -3.83
C ALA A 475 -1.93 -5.38 -4.78
N ARG A 476 -1.66 -4.48 -5.72
CA ARG A 476 -0.61 -4.63 -6.73
C ARG A 476 0.79 -4.70 -6.13
N ARG A 477 1.07 -3.89 -5.10
CA ARG A 477 2.40 -3.82 -4.47
C ARG A 477 2.70 -5.09 -3.68
N VAL A 478 1.73 -5.56 -2.91
CA VAL A 478 1.84 -6.83 -2.15
C VAL A 478 2.00 -7.99 -3.11
N GLY A 479 1.17 -8.07 -4.16
CA GLY A 479 1.25 -9.14 -5.15
C GLY A 479 2.59 -9.22 -5.86
N GLY A 480 3.10 -8.09 -6.33
CA GLY A 480 4.41 -8.06 -6.97
C GLY A 480 5.57 -8.47 -6.05
N ILE A 481 5.51 -8.14 -4.75
CA ILE A 481 6.51 -8.60 -3.77
C ILE A 481 6.41 -10.11 -3.56
N LEU A 482 5.19 -10.63 -3.47
CA LEU A 482 4.95 -12.06 -3.26
C LEU A 482 5.39 -12.87 -4.49
N ASP A 483 5.17 -12.37 -5.69
CA ASP A 483 5.67 -13.03 -6.91
C ASP A 483 7.20 -13.11 -6.92
N GLU A 484 7.90 -12.03 -6.57
CA GLU A 484 9.36 -12.01 -6.42
C GLU A 484 9.83 -12.89 -5.25
N TYR A 485 8.99 -13.09 -4.23
CA TYR A 485 9.28 -13.99 -3.11
C TYR A 485 9.22 -15.47 -3.54
N GLY A 486 8.37 -15.82 -4.52
CA GLY A 486 8.21 -17.18 -5.01
C GLY A 486 7.35 -18.05 -4.08
N ASP A 487 7.40 -19.37 -4.28
CA ASP A 487 6.51 -20.36 -3.64
C ASP A 487 6.98 -20.84 -2.24
N ASP A 488 8.00 -20.20 -1.67
CA ASP A 488 8.44 -20.52 -0.31
C ASP A 488 7.38 -20.13 0.72
N ASP A 489 7.36 -20.83 1.86
CA ASP A 489 6.43 -20.52 2.94
C ASP A 489 6.64 -19.10 3.47
N LEU A 490 5.57 -18.31 3.42
CA LEU A 490 5.56 -16.93 3.86
C LEU A 490 5.44 -16.89 5.39
N ALA A 491 6.59 -16.87 6.08
CA ALA A 491 6.61 -16.86 7.54
C ALA A 491 6.21 -15.51 8.17
N GLU A 492 6.11 -14.45 7.38
CA GLU A 492 5.85 -13.10 7.87
C GLU A 492 4.81 -12.40 7.00
N THR A 493 3.69 -12.06 7.63
CA THR A 493 2.49 -11.52 6.99
C THR A 493 2.23 -10.07 7.39
N SER A 494 2.99 -9.51 8.34
CA SER A 494 2.79 -8.13 8.79
C SER A 494 2.93 -7.15 7.64
N PHE A 495 1.97 -6.22 7.55
CA PHE A 495 1.91 -5.28 6.44
C PHE A 495 3.13 -4.34 6.36
N ARG A 496 3.87 -4.16 7.47
CA ARG A 496 5.07 -3.32 7.56
C ARG A 496 6.19 -3.68 6.58
N TYR A 497 6.26 -4.93 6.13
CA TYR A 497 7.25 -5.36 5.15
C TYR A 497 6.84 -5.03 3.71
N PHE A 498 5.53 -4.92 3.46
CA PHE A 498 4.98 -4.72 2.13
C PHE A 498 4.84 -3.25 1.72
N VAL A 499 4.62 -2.34 2.68
CA VAL A 499 4.42 -0.90 2.41
C VAL A 499 5.65 -0.11 2.04
#